data_AF-A0A0F8WZM6-F1
#
_entry.id   AF-A0A0F8WZM6-F1
#
_cell.length_a   1.000
_cell.length_b   1.000
_cell.length_c   1.000
_cell.angle_alpha   90.00
_cell.angle_beta   90.00
_cell.angle_gamma   90.00
#
_symmetry.space_group_name_H-M   'P 1'
#
loop_
_entity.id
_entity.type
_entity.pdbx_description
1 polymer ?
#
loop_
_entity_poly.entity_id
_entity_poly.type
_entity_poly.pdbx_seq_one_letter_code
_entity_poly.pdbx_strand_id
1 'polypeptide(L)'
;MKASLYTVLILALGITSCAIYQKTSVVPPLEIPGAKHVKMRMCAPCHRERVESFESTTHARIAVKGMEKEGLGCGMCHGPGSLHMENEYEPNLIINPRKNPDICFRCHLDKKAEFRLQYHHPVLEGLVSCSDCHDPHGTESRAWTITSFSDTNEVCFKCHPEQRGPFVFEHDAMREGCTICH
;
A
#
# COMPACT_ATOMS: atom_id res chain seq x y z
N MET A 1 -19.80 8.03 -54.76
CA MET A 1 -19.22 7.60 -53.47
C MET A 1 -18.18 8.63 -53.03
N LYS A 2 -18.61 9.68 -52.32
CA LYS A 2 -17.70 10.66 -51.70
C LYS A 2 -18.06 10.69 -50.22
N ALA A 3 -17.39 9.87 -49.42
CA ALA A 3 -17.46 10.04 -47.97
C ALA A 3 -16.92 11.45 -47.68
N SER A 4 -17.75 12.31 -47.08
CA SER A 4 -17.37 13.68 -46.76
C SER A 4 -16.12 13.66 -45.87
N LEU A 5 -15.12 14.47 -46.21
CA LEU A 5 -13.83 14.57 -45.51
C LEU A 5 -14.00 14.74 -43.99
N TYR A 6 -15.11 15.36 -43.58
CA TYR A 6 -15.52 15.54 -42.18
C TYR A 6 -15.82 14.23 -41.44
N THR A 7 -16.40 13.23 -42.12
CA THR A 7 -16.74 11.94 -41.53
C THR A 7 -15.49 11.13 -41.18
N VAL A 8 -14.45 11.23 -42.00
CA VAL A 8 -13.15 10.57 -41.76
C VAL A 8 -12.39 11.26 -40.61
N LEU A 9 -12.50 12.59 -40.50
CA LEU A 9 -11.84 13.36 -39.43
C LEU A 9 -12.44 13.09 -38.04
N ILE A 10 -13.77 12.94 -37.94
CA ILE A 10 -14.46 12.65 -36.67
C ILE A 10 -14.15 11.22 -36.20
N LEU A 11 -14.06 10.26 -37.12
CA LEU A 11 -13.62 8.89 -36.80
C LEU A 11 -12.15 8.83 -36.37
N ALA A 12 -11.26 9.62 -36.97
CA ALA A 12 -9.85 9.68 -36.57
C ALA A 12 -9.64 10.28 -35.17
N LEU A 13 -10.40 11.31 -34.80
CA LEU A 13 -10.35 11.94 -33.47
C LEU A 13 -10.96 11.05 -32.36
N GLY A 14 -11.92 10.19 -32.69
CA GLY A 14 -12.53 9.25 -31.74
C GLY A 14 -11.59 8.12 -31.29
N ILE A 15 -10.64 7.70 -32.14
CA ILE A 15 -9.75 6.56 -31.86
C ILE A 15 -8.51 7.00 -31.05
N THR A 16 -8.07 8.25 -31.16
CA THR A 16 -6.92 8.76 -30.40
C THR A 16 -7.22 9.00 -28.92
N SER A 17 -8.50 9.08 -28.51
CA SER A 17 -8.87 9.38 -27.13
C SER A 17 -8.64 8.21 -26.17
N CYS A 18 -8.70 6.95 -26.62
CA CYS A 18 -8.48 5.79 -25.75
C CYS A 18 -7.01 5.33 -25.70
N ALA A 19 -6.25 5.51 -26.77
CA ALA A 19 -4.89 4.95 -26.86
C ALA A 19 -3.84 5.72 -26.02
N ILE A 20 -4.13 6.96 -25.60
CA ILE A 20 -3.16 7.79 -24.86
C ILE A 20 -3.23 7.55 -23.34
N TYR A 21 -4.25 6.83 -22.84
CA TYR A 21 -4.48 6.64 -21.41
C TYR A 21 -3.88 5.37 -20.80
N GLN A 22 -2.97 4.67 -21.50
CA GLN A 22 -2.10 3.68 -20.84
C GLN A 22 -0.83 4.36 -20.32
N LYS A 23 -0.99 5.43 -19.54
CA LYS A 23 0.11 5.97 -18.75
C LYS A 23 0.31 5.02 -17.59
N THR A 24 1.21 4.05 -17.77
CA THR A 24 1.73 3.23 -16.67
C THR A 24 2.02 4.15 -15.50
N SER A 25 1.32 3.95 -14.39
CA SER A 25 1.46 4.72 -13.15
C SER A 25 2.84 4.42 -12.57
N VAL A 26 3.84 5.13 -13.07
CA VAL A 26 5.16 5.20 -12.45
C VAL A 26 4.98 6.07 -11.21
N VAL A 27 4.81 5.43 -10.05
CA VAL A 27 4.98 6.12 -8.78
C VAL A 27 6.44 6.53 -8.74
N PRO A 28 6.83 7.81 -8.66
CA PRO A 28 8.25 8.16 -8.54
C PRO A 28 8.79 7.70 -7.17
N PRO A 29 10.10 7.51 -6.99
CA PRO A 29 10.71 7.36 -5.67
C PRO A 29 10.33 8.53 -4.75
N LEU A 30 10.33 8.32 -3.44
CA LEU A 30 10.05 9.41 -2.51
C LEU A 30 11.32 10.24 -2.31
N GLU A 31 11.28 11.51 -2.64
CA GLU A 31 12.44 12.40 -2.49
C GLU A 31 12.37 13.19 -1.18
N ILE A 32 13.47 13.20 -0.42
CA ILE A 32 13.65 14.05 0.77
C ILE A 32 14.90 14.92 0.51
N PRO A 33 14.84 16.25 0.67
CA PRO A 33 16.00 17.11 0.47
C PRO A 33 17.23 16.66 1.28
N GLY A 34 18.36 16.52 0.62
CA GLY A 34 19.62 16.08 1.24
C GLY A 34 19.73 14.57 1.48
N ALA A 35 18.67 13.79 1.27
CA ALA A 35 18.69 12.36 1.45
C ALA A 35 18.81 11.61 0.11
N LYS A 36 19.70 10.63 0.08
CA LYS A 36 19.89 9.64 -0.99
C LYS A 36 19.27 8.29 -0.64
N HIS A 37 18.75 7.61 -1.65
CA HIS A 37 18.30 6.23 -1.53
C HIS A 37 19.51 5.29 -1.33
N VAL A 38 19.31 4.26 -0.50
CA VAL A 38 20.32 3.26 -0.17
C VAL A 38 19.77 1.88 -0.54
N LYS A 39 20.67 0.94 -0.87
CA LYS A 39 20.28 -0.43 -1.23
C LYS A 39 19.72 -1.16 0.00
N MET A 40 18.68 -1.97 -0.19
CA MET A 40 18.04 -2.77 0.87
C MET A 40 19.02 -3.55 1.77
N ARG A 41 20.05 -4.16 1.19
CA ARG A 41 21.09 -4.90 1.93
C ARG A 41 21.86 -4.07 2.97
N MET A 42 21.86 -2.75 2.84
CA MET A 42 22.53 -1.84 3.78
C MET A 42 21.78 -1.73 5.11
N CYS A 43 20.51 -2.14 5.15
CA CYS A 43 19.70 -2.17 6.37
C CYS A 43 19.99 -3.41 7.22
N ALA A 44 20.44 -4.51 6.61
CA ALA A 44 20.60 -5.82 7.25
C ALA A 44 21.57 -5.86 8.45
N PRO A 45 22.71 -5.12 8.47
CA PRO A 45 23.61 -5.13 9.62
C PRO A 45 22.95 -4.71 10.94
N CYS A 46 21.96 -3.80 10.88
CA CYS A 46 21.25 -3.27 12.04
C CYS A 46 19.83 -3.85 12.19
N HIS A 47 19.15 -4.16 11.08
CA HIS A 47 17.76 -4.64 11.04
C HIS A 47 17.65 -6.07 10.48
N ARG A 48 18.53 -6.98 10.93
CA ARG A 48 18.65 -8.35 10.40
C ARG A 48 17.32 -9.09 10.32
N GLU A 49 16.64 -9.25 11.45
CA GLU A 49 15.37 -9.97 11.53
C GLU A 49 14.31 -9.41 10.59
N ARG A 50 14.22 -8.07 10.49
CA ARG A 50 13.25 -7.39 9.63
C ARG A 50 13.57 -7.57 8.15
N VAL A 51 14.85 -7.54 7.78
CA VAL A 51 15.27 -7.80 6.41
C VAL A 51 14.97 -9.25 6.03
N GLU A 52 15.28 -10.20 6.90
CA GLU A 52 15.02 -11.63 6.69
C GLU A 52 13.52 -11.93 6.53
N SER A 53 12.66 -11.39 7.41
CA SER A 53 11.22 -11.60 7.30
C SER A 53 10.60 -10.92 6.08
N PHE A 54 11.06 -9.69 5.76
CA PHE A 54 10.49 -8.88 4.69
C PHE A 54 10.66 -9.52 3.32
N GLU A 55 11.78 -10.19 3.02
CA GLU A 55 12.05 -10.84 1.74
C GLU A 55 10.94 -11.83 1.32
N SER A 56 10.25 -12.43 2.27
CA SER A 56 9.15 -13.37 2.03
C SER A 56 7.79 -12.71 1.71
N THR A 57 7.68 -11.40 1.90
CA THR A 57 6.43 -10.66 1.77
C THR A 57 6.06 -10.41 0.31
N THR A 58 4.78 -10.14 0.05
CA THR A 58 4.32 -9.66 -1.26
C THR A 58 4.98 -8.33 -1.64
N HIS A 59 5.23 -7.46 -0.67
CA HIS A 59 5.82 -6.14 -0.88
C HIS A 59 7.30 -6.20 -1.29
N ALA A 60 8.07 -7.18 -0.79
CA ALA A 60 9.45 -7.38 -1.25
C ALA A 60 9.55 -7.82 -2.73
N ARG A 61 8.45 -8.36 -3.28
CA ARG A 61 8.38 -8.87 -4.65
C ARG A 61 7.75 -7.87 -5.64
N ILE A 62 7.40 -6.67 -5.18
CA ILE A 62 6.83 -5.64 -6.05
C ILE A 62 7.93 -5.11 -6.97
N ALA A 63 7.80 -5.40 -8.27
CA ALA A 63 8.57 -4.75 -9.31
C ALA A 63 7.74 -3.57 -9.87
N VAL A 64 8.09 -2.35 -9.50
CA VAL A 64 7.48 -1.15 -10.11
C VAL A 64 8.20 -0.86 -11.43
N LYS A 65 7.43 -0.81 -12.52
CA LYS A 65 7.95 -0.49 -13.85
C LYS A 65 8.63 0.89 -13.85
N GLY A 66 9.89 0.96 -14.27
CA GLY A 66 10.73 2.16 -14.20
C GLY A 66 11.61 2.28 -12.94
N MET A 67 11.47 1.38 -11.96
CA MET A 67 12.35 1.29 -10.77
C MET A 67 13.23 0.03 -10.79
N GLU A 68 13.29 -0.71 -11.91
CA GLU A 68 13.94 -2.03 -11.96
C GLU A 68 15.46 -1.95 -11.71
N LYS A 69 16.06 -0.77 -11.93
CA LYS A 69 17.52 -0.53 -11.80
C LYS A 69 17.94 -0.04 -10.41
N GLU A 70 16.99 0.46 -9.62
CA GLU A 70 17.23 1.05 -8.31
C GLU A 70 16.28 0.38 -7.33
N GLY A 71 16.51 -0.89 -7.01
CA GLY A 71 15.70 -1.63 -6.04
C GLY A 71 15.60 -0.86 -4.72
N LEU A 72 14.56 -0.03 -4.60
CA LEU A 72 14.37 0.89 -3.49
C LEU A 72 14.04 0.10 -2.22
N GLY A 73 13.51 -1.13 -2.35
CA GLY A 73 13.28 -2.07 -1.26
C GLY A 73 12.58 -1.39 -0.09
N CYS A 74 13.23 -1.38 1.07
CA CYS A 74 12.75 -0.68 2.27
C CYS A 74 12.40 0.79 2.01
N GLY A 75 13.21 1.49 1.21
CA GLY A 75 13.06 2.91 0.89
C GLY A 75 11.83 3.26 0.04
N MET A 76 11.14 2.27 -0.53
CA MET A 76 9.82 2.52 -1.15
C MET A 76 8.80 3.03 -0.15
N CYS A 77 8.87 2.55 1.09
CA CYS A 77 7.98 2.95 2.18
C CYS A 77 8.68 3.85 3.19
N HIS A 78 9.93 3.54 3.53
CA HIS A 78 10.71 4.25 4.54
C HIS A 78 11.41 5.50 3.99
N GLY A 79 11.36 5.73 2.68
CA GLY A 79 12.07 6.84 2.03
C GLY A 79 13.59 6.62 1.96
N PRO A 80 14.34 7.65 1.53
CA PRO A 80 15.79 7.59 1.41
C PRO A 80 16.48 7.48 2.78
N GLY A 81 17.15 6.36 3.05
CA GLY A 81 17.71 6.06 4.37
C GLY A 81 19.08 6.64 4.70
N SER A 82 19.72 7.37 3.79
CA SER A 82 21.08 7.93 4.03
C SER A 82 21.15 8.89 5.21
N LEU A 83 20.18 9.80 5.39
CA LEU A 83 20.20 10.73 6.54
C LEU A 83 20.12 9.99 7.86
N HIS A 84 19.27 8.96 7.96
CA HIS A 84 19.25 8.07 9.12
C HIS A 84 20.64 7.43 9.35
N MET A 85 21.29 6.90 8.32
CA MET A 85 22.61 6.27 8.44
C MET A 85 23.75 7.24 8.77
N GLU A 86 23.69 8.48 8.27
CA GLU A 86 24.76 9.48 8.38
C GLU A 86 24.67 10.32 9.66
N ASN A 87 23.53 10.31 10.35
CA ASN A 87 23.27 11.10 11.56
C ASN A 87 22.97 10.17 12.74
N GLU A 88 23.92 9.29 13.05
CA GLU A 88 23.88 8.42 14.24
C GLU A 88 22.62 7.55 14.37
N TYR A 89 22.02 7.16 13.24
CA TYR A 89 20.83 6.29 13.23
C TYR A 89 19.60 6.94 13.88
N GLU A 90 19.48 8.27 13.81
CA GLU A 90 18.33 9.01 14.32
C GLU A 90 17.00 8.47 13.73
N PRO A 91 16.09 7.91 14.55
CA PRO A 91 14.88 7.27 14.07
C PRO A 91 13.90 8.21 13.35
N ASN A 92 13.96 9.51 13.61
CA ASN A 92 13.08 10.49 12.96
C ASN A 92 13.55 10.90 11.54
N LEU A 93 14.77 10.50 11.14
CA LEU A 93 15.29 10.74 9.79
C LEU A 93 14.97 9.63 8.80
N ILE A 94 14.14 8.67 9.21
CA ILE A 94 13.55 7.65 8.35
C ILE A 94 12.03 7.70 8.51
N ILE A 95 11.29 7.48 7.42
CA ILE A 95 9.84 7.52 7.49
C ILE A 95 9.34 6.30 8.24
N ASN A 96 8.36 6.51 9.11
CA ASN A 96 7.59 5.44 9.72
C ASN A 96 6.21 5.34 9.05
N PRO A 97 5.98 4.34 8.17
CA PRO A 97 4.70 4.17 7.49
C PRO A 97 3.50 4.03 8.42
N ARG A 98 3.71 3.53 9.66
CA ARG A 98 2.63 3.42 10.66
C ARG A 98 2.03 4.78 11.06
N LYS A 99 2.81 5.86 10.95
CA LYS A 99 2.38 7.22 11.30
C LYS A 99 1.89 8.03 10.10
N ASN A 100 2.00 7.48 8.89
CA ASN A 100 1.72 8.22 7.67
C ASN A 100 1.06 7.32 6.61
N PRO A 101 -0.28 7.34 6.50
CA PRO A 101 -1.00 6.52 5.53
C PRO A 101 -0.74 6.94 4.08
N ASP A 102 -0.25 8.17 3.83
CA ASP A 102 0.05 8.62 2.48
C ASP A 102 1.11 7.73 1.80
N ILE A 103 2.03 7.13 2.56
CA ILE A 103 3.02 6.19 2.03
C ILE A 103 2.34 5.03 1.30
N CYS A 104 1.29 4.46 1.90
CA CYS A 104 0.50 3.38 1.31
C CYS A 104 -0.28 3.88 0.09
N PHE A 105 -0.90 5.06 0.23
CA PHE A 105 -1.73 5.66 -0.81
C PHE A 105 -0.99 6.13 -2.06
N ARG A 106 0.34 6.16 -2.04
CA ARG A 106 1.13 6.41 -3.27
C ARG A 106 0.91 5.33 -4.32
N CYS A 107 0.67 4.09 -3.88
CA CYS A 107 0.38 2.96 -4.75
C CYS A 107 -1.07 2.49 -4.63
N HIS A 108 -1.61 2.42 -3.40
CA HIS A 108 -2.99 1.99 -3.12
C HIS A 108 -3.98 3.15 -3.28
N LEU A 109 -4.10 3.64 -4.51
CA LEU A 109 -4.95 4.78 -4.87
C LEU A 109 -6.45 4.47 -4.75
N ASP A 110 -6.82 3.21 -4.99
CA ASP A 110 -8.16 2.68 -4.73
C ASP A 110 -8.51 2.81 -3.25
N LYS A 111 -7.61 2.37 -2.36
CA LYS A 111 -7.81 2.48 -0.91
C LYS A 111 -7.82 3.92 -0.46
N LYS A 112 -7.00 4.79 -1.07
CA LYS A 112 -7.07 6.23 -0.84
C LYS A 112 -8.46 6.80 -1.13
N ALA A 113 -9.12 6.33 -2.18
CA ALA A 113 -10.47 6.76 -2.52
C ALA A 113 -11.51 6.20 -1.56
N GLU A 114 -11.42 4.92 -1.19
CA GLU A 114 -12.32 4.27 -0.22
C GLU A 114 -12.27 4.96 1.15
N PHE A 115 -11.08 5.25 1.68
CA PHE A 115 -10.91 5.96 2.96
C PHE A 115 -11.36 7.43 2.91
N ARG A 116 -11.73 7.97 1.75
CA ARG A 116 -12.33 9.31 1.62
C ARG A 116 -13.85 9.28 1.57
N LEU A 117 -14.47 8.11 1.59
CA LEU A 117 -15.91 7.97 1.69
C LEU A 117 -16.40 8.47 3.06
N GLN A 118 -17.70 8.77 3.15
CA GLN A 118 -18.28 9.31 4.38
C GLN A 118 -18.14 8.36 5.58
N TYR A 119 -18.19 7.06 5.33
CA TYR A 119 -18.03 6.02 6.33
C TYR A 119 -16.73 5.28 6.05
N HIS A 120 -15.75 5.46 6.94
CA HIS A 120 -14.46 4.80 6.88
C HIS A 120 -13.90 4.65 8.31
N HIS A 121 -13.00 3.68 8.50
CA HIS A 121 -12.19 3.67 9.72
C HIS A 121 -11.27 4.91 9.74
N PRO A 122 -10.98 5.51 10.91
CA PRO A 122 -10.35 6.82 11.03
C PRO A 122 -8.84 6.81 10.72
N VAL A 123 -8.49 6.39 9.50
CA VAL A 123 -7.12 6.29 8.99
C VAL A 123 -6.60 7.66 8.57
N LEU A 124 -7.45 8.49 7.95
CA LEU A 124 -7.07 9.85 7.55
C LEU A 124 -6.89 10.77 8.76
N GLU A 125 -7.61 10.50 9.83
CA GLU A 125 -7.53 11.17 11.12
C GLU A 125 -6.34 10.67 11.97
N GLY A 126 -5.67 9.60 11.55
CA GLY A 126 -4.50 9.04 12.23
C GLY A 126 -4.80 8.29 13.53
N LEU A 127 -6.06 7.93 13.77
CA LEU A 127 -6.48 7.14 14.94
C LEU A 127 -6.27 5.63 14.71
N VAL A 128 -6.27 5.20 13.44
CA VAL A 128 -5.95 3.84 13.01
C VAL A 128 -4.93 3.91 11.87
N SER A 129 -3.97 2.99 11.84
CA SER A 129 -3.00 2.83 10.76
C SER A 129 -3.34 1.63 9.90
N CYS A 130 -2.97 1.68 8.62
CA CYS A 130 -2.94 0.53 7.72
C CYS A 130 -2.24 -0.67 8.38
N SER A 131 -1.18 -0.40 9.15
CA SER A 131 -0.36 -1.41 9.80
C SER A 131 -0.96 -2.03 11.07
N ASP A 132 -2.06 -1.47 11.59
CA ASP A 132 -2.74 -2.06 12.74
C ASP A 132 -3.55 -3.32 12.32
N CYS A 133 -3.89 -3.41 11.03
CA CYS A 133 -4.53 -4.58 10.42
C CYS A 133 -3.60 -5.38 9.49
N HIS A 134 -2.68 -4.72 8.76
CA HIS A 134 -1.76 -5.36 7.82
C HIS A 134 -0.30 -5.29 8.26
N ASP A 135 0.43 -6.40 8.34
CA ASP A 135 1.87 -6.37 8.60
C ASP A 135 2.70 -6.38 7.29
N PRO A 136 3.28 -5.25 6.86
CA PRO A 136 4.12 -5.20 5.66
C PRO A 136 5.49 -5.86 5.85
N HIS A 137 5.92 -6.17 7.08
CA HIS A 137 7.18 -6.86 7.37
C HIS A 137 6.99 -8.36 7.62
N GLY A 138 5.74 -8.83 7.67
CA GLY A 138 5.34 -10.08 8.32
C GLY A 138 6.00 -11.35 7.78
N THR A 139 6.03 -12.37 8.64
CA THR A 139 6.60 -13.71 8.40
C THR A 139 5.64 -14.68 7.72
N GLU A 140 4.37 -14.30 7.53
CA GLU A 140 3.26 -15.15 7.10
C GLU A 140 2.64 -14.60 5.81
N SER A 141 3.28 -14.87 4.67
CA SER A 141 2.80 -14.43 3.36
C SER A 141 1.81 -15.43 2.75
N ARG A 142 0.51 -15.15 2.89
CA ARG A 142 -0.46 -15.64 1.89
C ARG A 142 -0.68 -14.55 0.85
N ALA A 143 -0.70 -14.95 -0.40
CA ALA A 143 -1.12 -14.08 -1.48
C ALA A 143 -2.60 -13.71 -1.27
N TRP A 144 -2.93 -12.43 -1.32
CA TRP A 144 -4.30 -11.89 -1.37
C TRP A 144 -5.18 -11.97 -0.12
N THR A 145 -4.65 -12.34 1.05
CA THR A 145 -5.43 -12.30 2.30
C THR A 145 -4.74 -11.47 3.36
N ILE A 146 -5.57 -10.77 4.13
CA ILE A 146 -5.26 -10.22 5.45
C ILE A 146 -4.39 -11.25 6.19
N THR A 147 -3.26 -10.78 6.69
CA THR A 147 -2.17 -11.52 7.31
C THR A 147 -2.58 -12.72 8.18
N SER A 148 -1.85 -13.84 7.98
CA SER A 148 -1.79 -15.05 8.83
C SER A 148 -2.96 -16.04 8.79
N PHE A 149 -2.73 -17.23 9.35
CA PHE A 149 -3.69 -18.32 9.60
C PHE A 149 -4.94 -17.92 10.43
N SER A 150 -5.05 -16.68 10.90
CA SER A 150 -6.20 -16.15 11.64
C SER A 150 -7.42 -15.93 10.77
N ASP A 151 -8.60 -16.23 11.32
CA ASP A 151 -9.88 -15.78 10.77
C ASP A 151 -9.84 -14.25 10.57
N THR A 152 -10.29 -13.78 9.41
CA THR A 152 -10.33 -12.35 9.05
C THR A 152 -11.12 -11.56 10.09
N ASN A 153 -12.10 -12.17 10.75
CA ASN A 153 -12.87 -11.51 11.80
C ASN A 153 -12.04 -11.21 13.06
N GLU A 154 -10.99 -11.98 13.36
CA GLU A 154 -10.18 -11.78 14.58
C GLU A 154 -9.43 -10.44 14.56
N VAL A 155 -9.09 -9.90 13.38
CA VAL A 155 -8.47 -8.57 13.31
C VAL A 155 -9.49 -7.49 13.71
N CYS A 156 -10.75 -7.67 13.32
CA CYS A 156 -11.84 -6.75 13.66
C CYS A 156 -12.09 -6.76 15.17
N PHE A 157 -12.11 -7.94 15.79
CA PHE A 157 -12.37 -8.11 17.23
C PHE A 157 -11.29 -7.54 18.14
N LYS A 158 -10.09 -7.21 17.63
CA LYS A 158 -9.08 -6.48 18.41
C LYS A 158 -9.57 -5.11 18.87
N CYS A 159 -10.44 -4.47 18.08
CA CYS A 159 -11.02 -3.17 18.38
C CYS A 159 -12.54 -3.23 18.60
N HIS A 160 -13.21 -4.24 18.03
CA HIS A 160 -14.65 -4.48 18.14
C HIS A 160 -14.96 -5.76 18.93
N PRO A 161 -14.47 -5.93 20.17
CA PRO A 161 -14.65 -7.17 20.93
C PRO A 161 -16.12 -7.49 21.21
N GLU A 162 -16.97 -6.47 21.27
CA GLU A 162 -18.40 -6.61 21.48
C GLU A 162 -19.08 -7.33 20.31
N GLN A 163 -18.51 -7.26 19.10
CA GLN A 163 -19.05 -7.91 17.90
C GLN A 163 -18.69 -9.40 17.81
N ARG A 164 -17.87 -9.93 18.73
CA ARG A 164 -17.46 -11.35 18.73
C ARG A 164 -18.61 -12.30 19.11
N GLY A 165 -19.62 -11.79 19.82
CA GLY A 165 -20.73 -12.62 20.33
C GLY A 165 -20.34 -13.48 21.54
N PRO A 166 -21.20 -14.44 21.93
CA PRO A 166 -22.37 -14.92 21.19
C PRO A 166 -23.58 -13.98 21.27
N PHE A 167 -24.36 -13.93 20.19
CA PHE A 167 -25.64 -13.21 20.12
C PHE A 167 -26.80 -14.19 19.97
N VAL A 168 -27.97 -13.85 20.53
CA VAL A 168 -29.19 -14.66 20.37
C VAL A 168 -29.66 -14.66 18.90
N PHE A 169 -29.46 -13.52 18.22
CA PHE A 169 -29.63 -13.37 16.78
C PHE A 169 -28.32 -12.82 16.21
N GLU A 170 -27.55 -13.68 15.55
CA GLU A 170 -26.32 -13.26 14.88
C GLU A 170 -26.66 -12.38 13.68
N HIS A 171 -25.94 -11.28 13.52
CA HIS A 171 -26.01 -10.48 12.31
C HIS A 171 -25.48 -11.31 11.13
N ASP A 172 -26.16 -11.32 9.97
CA ASP A 172 -25.78 -12.19 8.83
C ASP A 172 -24.31 -12.00 8.40
N ALA A 173 -23.81 -10.77 8.44
CA ALA A 173 -22.39 -10.47 8.18
C ALA A 173 -21.40 -11.13 9.17
N MET A 174 -21.82 -11.63 10.33
CA MET A 174 -20.95 -12.42 11.22
C MET A 174 -20.73 -13.84 10.69
N ARG A 175 -21.68 -14.37 9.90
CA ARG A 175 -21.55 -15.68 9.25
C ARG A 175 -20.76 -15.56 7.94
N GLU A 176 -20.90 -14.43 7.25
CA GLU A 176 -20.29 -14.17 5.94
C GLU A 176 -18.92 -13.45 6.05
N GLY A 177 -18.62 -12.87 7.22
CA GLY A 177 -17.39 -12.13 7.51
C GLY A 177 -17.59 -10.61 7.46
N CYS A 178 -16.90 -9.87 8.34
CA CYS A 178 -17.10 -8.42 8.49
C CYS A 178 -16.90 -7.66 7.16
N THR A 179 -15.99 -8.13 6.31
CA THR A 179 -15.60 -7.46 5.06
C THR A 179 -16.62 -7.56 3.92
N ILE A 180 -17.73 -8.26 4.11
CA ILE A 180 -18.80 -8.31 3.10
C ILE A 180 -19.57 -6.98 3.02
N CYS A 181 -19.57 -6.21 4.10
CA CYS A 181 -20.21 -4.90 4.18
C CYS A 181 -19.28 -3.77 4.64
N HIS A 182 -18.18 -4.08 5.34
CA HIS A 182 -17.20 -3.11 5.87
C HIS A 182 -15.87 -3.15 5.11
#